data_AF-A0A7S3FD53-F1
#
_entry.id   AF-A0A7S3FD53-F1
#
_cell.length_a   1.000
_cell.length_b   1.000
_cell.length_c   1.000
_cell.angle_alpha   90.00
_cell.angle_beta   90.00
_cell.angle_gamma   90.00
#
_symmetry.space_group_name_H-M   'P 1'
#
loop_
_entity.id
_entity.type
_entity.pdbx_description
1 polymer ?
#
loop_
_entity_poly.entity_id
_entity_poly.type
_entity_poly.pdbx_seq_one_letter_code
_entity_poly.pdbx_strand_id
1 'polypeptide(L)'
;ATTSIFSGVVREPLGGQDTTSPIRADVGHAVTGHRTAVGALVYIHQLPVSRIDEVLGFDRVVFIPSVAVTLKELEDATRRVVKPHCHSLLGKVTYAPDETLSTAVG
;
A
#
# COMPACT_ATOMS: atom_id res chain seq x y z
N ALA A 1 7.42 9.44 -5.89
CA ALA A 1 7.50 8.38 -4.86
C ALA A 1 7.09 7.05 -5.50
N THR A 2 7.98 6.06 -5.52
CA THR A 2 7.76 4.76 -6.15
C THR A 2 6.77 3.94 -5.32
N THR A 3 5.46 4.20 -5.44
CA THR A 3 4.41 3.47 -4.68
C THR A 3 4.43 1.96 -4.96
N SER A 4 5.08 1.54 -6.05
CA SER A 4 5.27 0.13 -6.38
C SER A 4 5.99 -0.65 -5.29
N ILE A 5 6.89 -0.04 -4.49
CA ILE A 5 7.62 -0.79 -3.45
C ILE A 5 6.72 -1.24 -2.30
N PHE A 6 5.68 -0.48 -1.96
CA PHE A 6 4.71 -0.87 -0.92
C PHE A 6 3.94 -2.13 -1.31
N SER A 7 3.65 -2.30 -2.61
CA SER A 7 3.12 -3.56 -3.12
C SER A 7 4.22 -4.62 -3.27
N GLY A 8 5.43 -4.19 -3.63
CA GLY A 8 6.58 -5.03 -3.90
C GLY A 8 7.03 -5.87 -2.71
N VAL A 9 7.07 -5.27 -1.51
CA VAL A 9 7.44 -5.95 -0.26
C VAL A 9 6.43 -7.02 0.19
N VAL A 10 5.28 -7.10 -0.48
CA VAL A 10 4.26 -8.15 -0.25
C VAL A 10 4.24 -9.15 -1.40
N ARG A 11 4.07 -8.67 -2.63
CA ARG A 11 3.85 -9.50 -3.81
C ARG A 11 5.07 -10.37 -4.14
N GLU A 12 6.28 -9.79 -4.13
CA GLU A 12 7.50 -10.47 -4.53
C GLU A 12 7.86 -11.59 -3.52
N PRO A 13 7.88 -11.33 -2.20
CA PRO A 13 8.07 -12.38 -1.21
C PRO A 13 7.06 -13.52 -1.30
N LEU A 14 5.77 -13.21 -1.51
CA LEU A 14 4.74 -14.23 -1.71
C LEU A 14 4.95 -15.06 -2.98
N GLY A 15 5.56 -14.48 -4.00
CA GLY A 15 5.98 -15.17 -5.22
C GLY A 15 7.31 -15.92 -5.11
N GLY A 16 7.95 -15.92 -3.93
CA GLY A 16 9.28 -16.50 -3.73
C GLY A 16 10.42 -15.70 -4.35
N GLN A 17 10.18 -14.42 -4.67
CA GLN A 17 11.15 -13.53 -5.30
C GLN A 17 11.73 -12.56 -4.26
N ASP A 18 13.06 -12.46 -4.24
CA ASP A 18 13.74 -11.45 -3.44
C ASP A 18 13.43 -10.04 -4.00
N THR A 19 13.31 -9.07 -3.11
CA THR A 19 13.06 -7.67 -3.46
C THR A 19 13.88 -6.73 -2.60
N THR A 20 14.35 -5.65 -3.20
CA THR A 20 15.16 -4.62 -2.53
C THR A 20 14.42 -3.31 -2.52
N SER A 21 14.10 -2.81 -1.33
CA SER A 21 13.51 -1.50 -1.14
C SER A 21 14.57 -0.40 -1.23
N PRO A 22 14.38 0.63 -2.09
CA PRO A 22 15.25 1.79 -2.16
C PRO A 22 14.93 2.84 -1.09
N ILE A 23 13.98 2.57 -0.21
CA ILE A 23 13.58 3.47 0.88
C ILE A 23 13.59 2.73 2.22
N ARG A 24 13.67 3.49 3.31
CA ARG A 24 13.76 2.93 4.67
C ARG A 24 12.50 2.15 5.06
N ALA A 25 12.69 1.15 5.93
CA ALA A 25 11.63 0.26 6.38
C ALA A 25 10.53 0.95 7.22
N ASP A 26 10.85 2.09 7.83
CA ASP A 26 9.98 2.90 8.68
C ASP A 26 9.16 3.95 7.92
N VAL A 27 9.33 4.07 6.59
CA VAL A 27 8.52 4.99 5.77
C VAL A 27 7.07 4.51 5.76
N GLY A 28 6.17 5.38 6.20
CA GLY A 28 4.73 5.15 6.23
C GLY A 28 4.04 5.45 4.90
N HIS A 29 2.98 4.71 4.61
CA HIS A 29 2.09 4.96 3.48
C HIS A 29 0.64 4.65 3.84
N ALA A 30 -0.28 5.45 3.28
CA ALA A 30 -1.70 5.19 3.43
C ALA A 30 -2.10 3.99 2.57
N VAL A 31 -2.63 2.95 3.21
CA VAL A 31 -3.13 1.74 2.54
C VAL A 31 -4.60 1.57 2.88
N THR A 32 -5.38 1.11 1.90
CA THR A 32 -6.79 0.77 2.08
C THR A 32 -7.03 -0.69 1.68
N GLY A 33 -8.00 -1.33 2.32
CA GLY A 33 -8.40 -2.68 1.96
C GLY A 33 -9.13 -2.71 0.61
N HIS A 34 -8.92 -3.78 -0.17
CA HIS A 34 -9.53 -3.91 -1.51
C HIS A 34 -11.06 -3.77 -1.49
N ARG A 35 -11.75 -4.31 -0.46
CA ARG A 35 -13.22 -4.20 -0.33
C ARG A 35 -13.66 -2.76 -0.09
N THR A 36 -12.91 -2.02 0.74
CA THR A 36 -13.18 -0.61 1.03
C THR A 36 -12.99 0.23 -0.23
N ALA A 37 -11.89 0.03 -0.96
CA ALA A 37 -11.64 0.73 -2.21
C ALA A 37 -12.74 0.50 -3.25
N VAL A 38 -13.09 -0.77 -3.52
CA VAL A 38 -14.15 -1.11 -4.48
C VAL A 38 -15.51 -0.57 -4.01
N GLY A 39 -15.83 -0.73 -2.72
CA GLY A 39 -17.08 -0.22 -2.15
C GLY A 39 -17.22 1.29 -2.29
N ALA A 40 -16.15 2.05 -2.03
CA ALA A 40 -16.14 3.50 -2.20
C ALA A 40 -16.36 3.91 -3.67
N LEU A 41 -15.68 3.23 -4.62
CA LEU A 41 -15.85 3.49 -6.04
C LEU A 41 -17.29 3.23 -6.50
N VAL A 42 -17.86 2.09 -6.12
CA VAL A 42 -19.24 1.72 -6.47
C VAL A 42 -20.23 2.70 -5.83
N TYR A 43 -20.04 3.06 -4.57
CA TYR A 43 -20.90 4.00 -3.86
C TYR A 43 -20.92 5.36 -4.54
N ILE A 44 -19.76 5.95 -4.81
CA ILE A 44 -19.64 7.26 -5.46
C ILE A 44 -20.25 7.21 -6.87
N HIS A 45 -20.00 6.15 -7.63
CA HIS A 45 -20.58 5.96 -8.95
C HIS A 45 -22.12 5.91 -8.93
N GLN A 46 -22.73 5.44 -7.86
CA GLN A 46 -24.19 5.33 -7.72
C GLN A 46 -24.86 6.63 -7.21
N LEU A 47 -24.09 7.63 -6.78
CA LEU A 47 -24.65 8.89 -6.31
C LEU A 47 -25.22 9.70 -7.48
N PRO A 48 -26.37 10.37 -7.29
CA PRO A 48 -26.86 11.35 -8.26
C PRO A 48 -25.81 12.44 -8.50
N VAL A 49 -25.64 12.86 -9.76
CA VAL A 49 -24.70 13.93 -10.13
C VAL A 49 -24.95 15.21 -9.33
N SER A 50 -26.22 15.55 -9.08
CA SER A 50 -26.57 16.71 -8.24
C SER A 50 -25.98 16.63 -6.82
N ARG A 51 -25.91 15.43 -6.23
CA ARG A 51 -25.32 15.23 -4.91
C ARG A 51 -23.80 15.32 -4.94
N ILE A 52 -23.18 14.82 -6.01
CA ILE A 52 -21.74 14.93 -6.22
C ILE A 52 -21.35 16.39 -6.37
N ASP A 53 -22.07 17.15 -7.19
CA ASP A 53 -21.81 18.57 -7.43
C ASP A 53 -22.07 19.43 -6.17
N GLU A 54 -23.09 19.09 -5.37
CA GLU A 54 -23.36 19.77 -4.08
C GLU A 54 -22.22 19.59 -3.07
N VAL A 55 -21.63 18.39 -2.98
CA VAL A 55 -20.65 18.05 -1.94
C VAL A 55 -19.21 18.31 -2.38
N LEU A 56 -18.85 17.92 -3.60
CA LEU A 56 -17.48 17.97 -4.12
C LEU A 56 -17.26 19.17 -5.06
N GLY A 57 -18.30 19.62 -5.76
CA GLY A 57 -18.19 20.69 -6.74
C GLY A 57 -17.15 20.38 -7.81
N PHE A 58 -16.19 21.29 -7.99
CA PHE A 58 -15.13 21.17 -9.00
C PHE A 58 -14.01 20.20 -8.60
N ASP A 59 -13.69 20.08 -7.31
CA ASP A 59 -12.63 19.18 -6.83
C ASP A 59 -13.22 17.81 -6.50
N ARG A 60 -12.90 16.83 -7.34
CA ARG A 60 -13.45 15.47 -7.23
C ARG A 60 -12.47 14.47 -6.63
N VAL A 61 -11.39 14.96 -6.02
CA VAL A 61 -10.46 14.11 -5.27
C VAL A 61 -11.05 13.80 -3.91
N VAL A 62 -11.19 12.50 -3.61
CA VAL A 62 -11.72 12.02 -2.34
C VAL A 62 -10.72 11.11 -1.64
N PHE A 63 -10.46 11.39 -0.37
CA PHE A 63 -9.76 10.44 0.49
C PHE A 63 -10.76 9.38 0.98
N ILE A 64 -10.44 8.12 0.73
CA ILE A 64 -11.19 6.98 1.24
C ILE A 64 -10.57 6.48 2.54
N PRO A 65 -11.35 5.82 3.42
CA PRO A 65 -10.82 5.28 4.66
C PRO A 65 -9.57 4.43 4.44
N SER A 66 -8.49 4.81 5.12
CA SER A 66 -7.16 4.20 5.00
C SER A 66 -6.48 4.13 6.36
N VAL A 67 -5.47 3.27 6.44
CA VAL A 67 -4.59 3.13 7.60
C VAL A 67 -3.17 3.45 7.17
N ALA A 68 -2.41 4.15 8.01
CA ALA A 68 -1.00 4.33 7.80
C ALA A 68 -0.26 3.05 8.19
N VAL A 69 0.59 2.54 7.29
CA VAL A 69 1.44 1.38 7.53
C VAL A 69 2.84 1.62 7.00
N THR A 70 3.84 1.11 7.68
CA THR A 70 5.23 1.13 7.24
C THR A 70 5.54 -0.05 6.31
N LEU A 71 6.63 0.04 5.55
CA LEU A 71 7.13 -1.12 4.79
C LEU A 71 7.42 -2.31 5.69
N LYS A 72 7.96 -2.07 6.90
CA LYS A 72 8.24 -3.13 7.86
C LYS A 72 6.97 -3.83 8.34
N GLU A 73 5.92 -3.07 8.63
CA GLU A 73 4.63 -3.63 9.03
C GLU A 73 3.98 -4.46 7.92
N LEU A 74 4.14 -4.07 6.65
CA LEU A 74 3.69 -4.84 5.49
C LEU A 74 4.48 -6.15 5.34
N GLU A 75 5.81 -6.11 5.50
CA GLU A 75 6.67 -7.29 5.50
C GLU A 75 6.25 -8.27 6.62
N ASP A 76 6.09 -7.75 7.84
CA ASP A 76 5.73 -8.56 9.01
C ASP A 76 4.31 -9.12 8.90
N ALA A 77 3.38 -8.36 8.31
CA ALA A 77 2.03 -8.84 8.01
C ALA A 77 2.04 -9.98 6.99
N THR A 78 2.87 -9.88 5.95
CA THR A 78 3.06 -10.95 4.96
C THR A 78 3.52 -12.24 5.64
N ARG A 79 4.53 -12.16 6.51
CA ARG A 79 5.02 -13.34 7.26
C ARG A 79 3.96 -13.92 8.20
N ARG A 80 3.15 -13.07 8.83
CA ARG A 80 2.10 -13.48 9.77
C ARG A 80 0.99 -14.29 9.12
N VAL A 81 0.61 -13.96 7.88
CA VAL A 81 -0.50 -14.65 7.17
C VAL A 81 -0.06 -15.94 6.49
N VAL A 82 1.25 -16.13 6.28
CA VAL A 82 1.82 -17.34 5.68
C VAL A 82 2.05 -18.39 6.75
N LYS A 83 1.69 -19.65 6.45
CA LYS A 83 1.89 -20.78 7.38
C LYS A 83 3.39 -20.92 7.72
N PRO A 84 3.76 -21.21 8.98
CA PRO A 84 5.17 -21.24 9.40
C PRO A 84 6.08 -22.15 8.56
N HIS A 85 5.60 -23.34 8.15
CA HIS A 85 6.38 -24.27 7.32
C HIS A 85 6.62 -23.77 5.89
N CYS A 86 5.92 -22.74 5.44
CA CYS A 86 6.12 -22.10 4.13
C CYS A 86 7.06 -20.89 4.20
N HIS A 87 7.53 -20.48 5.38
CA HIS A 87 8.36 -19.28 5.53
C HIS A 87 9.67 -19.36 4.74
N SER A 88 10.23 -20.56 4.57
CA SER A 88 11.43 -20.79 3.75
C SER A 88 11.20 -20.60 2.24
N LEU A 89 9.94 -20.58 1.79
CA LEU A 89 9.57 -20.34 0.40
C LEU A 89 9.39 -18.86 0.08
N LEU A 90 9.36 -17.99 1.10
CA LEU A 90 9.22 -16.56 0.90
C LEU A 90 10.52 -15.94 0.39
N GLY A 91 10.38 -15.06 -0.59
CA GLY A 91 11.47 -14.18 -0.98
C GLY A 91 11.89 -13.25 0.15
N LYS A 92 13.14 -12.80 0.12
CA LYS A 92 13.73 -11.90 1.11
C LYS A 92 13.44 -10.46 0.73
N VAL A 93 13.06 -9.67 1.73
CA VAL A 93 13.03 -8.20 1.62
C VAL A 93 14.35 -7.67 2.16
N THR A 94 15.09 -6.93 1.35
CA THR A 94 16.26 -6.17 1.77
C THR A 94 15.98 -4.68 1.66
N TYR A 95 16.57 -3.88 2.53
CA TYR A 95 16.45 -2.42 2.48
C TYR A 95 17.82 -1.86 2.14
N ALA A 96 17.91 -1.19 0.99
CA ALA A 96 19.09 -0.46 0.53
C ALA A 96 18.67 0.99 0.28
N PRO A 97 18.45 1.79 1.35
CA PRO A 97 17.88 3.12 1.22
C PRO A 97 18.79 4.03 0.41
N ASP A 98 18.23 4.64 -0.62
CA ASP A 98 18.79 5.81 -1.27
C ASP A 98 18.35 7.04 -0.46
N GLU A 99 19.31 7.86 -0.02
CA GLU A 99 19.05 9.04 0.81
C GLU A 99 18.17 10.08 0.11
N THR A 100 18.34 10.25 -1.21
CA THR A 100 17.55 11.19 -2.01
C THR A 100 16.10 10.73 -2.09
N LEU A 101 15.89 9.44 -2.37
CA LEU A 101 14.55 8.87 -2.45
C LEU A 101 13.88 8.80 -1.09
N SER A 102 14.63 8.48 -0.03
CA SER A 102 14.10 8.37 1.33
C SER A 102 13.61 9.73 1.84
N THR A 103 14.36 10.80 1.60
CA THR A 103 13.96 12.17 1.96
C THR A 103 12.74 12.66 1.17
N ALA A 104 12.56 12.18 -0.06
CA ALA A 104 11.41 12.57 -0.89
C ALA A 104 10.09 11.91 -0.44
N VAL A 105 10.14 10.87 0.38
CA VAL A 105 8.96 10.11 0.84
C VAL A 105 8.75 10.15 2.35
N GLY A 106 9.67 10.78 3.09
CA GLY A 106 9.64 10.96 4.54
C GLY A 106 10.27 12.29 4.94
#